data_AF-A0A955PHM2-F1
#
_entry.id   AF-A0A955PHM2-F1
#
_cell.length_a   1.000
_cell.length_b   1.000
_cell.length_c   1.000
_cell.angle_alpha   90.00
_cell.angle_beta   90.00
_cell.angle_gamma   90.00
#
_symmetry.space_group_name_H-M   'P 1'
#
loop_
_entity.id
_entity.type
_entity.pdbx_description
1 polymer ?
#
loop_
_entity_poly.entity_id
_entity_poly.type
_entity_poly.pdbx_seq_one_letter_code
_entity_poly.pdbx_strand_id
1 'polypeptide(L)'
;SKGGPSTNQSILAAANDQGRPVTSHAAIGTDITHIHPESNGESIGSASYRDFELLCQRIPELNDGGVVINIGSAVILPEVFLKALSVARNLAGPVRNFTAANLDMNRHYRPSQNVLLRPTRSSGQALEVIGPHEILVPMLFQGVCEKLAQPKQ
;
A
#
# COMPACT_ATOMS: atom_id res chain seq x y z
N SER A 1 21.07 -11.23 -1.66
CA SER A 1 20.89 -12.11 -0.49
C SER A 1 21.23 -13.54 -0.90
N LYS A 2 21.74 -14.42 0.01
CA LYS A 2 22.01 -15.82 -0.35
C LYS A 2 20.67 -16.57 -0.49
N GLY A 3 20.40 -17.02 -1.71
CA GLY A 3 19.10 -17.56 -2.14
C GLY A 3 18.70 -18.84 -1.42
N GLY A 4 17.57 -18.78 -0.72
CA GLY A 4 16.78 -19.97 -0.40
C GLY A 4 15.99 -20.47 -1.63
N PRO A 5 15.31 -21.63 -1.54
CA PRO A 5 14.41 -22.07 -2.59
C PRO A 5 13.37 -20.97 -2.86
N SER A 6 13.04 -20.73 -4.14
CA SER A 6 12.08 -19.73 -4.64
C SER A 6 12.39 -18.23 -4.44
N THR A 7 13.62 -17.83 -4.08
CA THR A 7 13.94 -16.38 -4.01
C THR A 7 13.69 -15.62 -5.31
N ASN A 8 13.86 -16.26 -6.47
CA ASN A 8 13.54 -15.68 -7.79
C ASN A 8 12.03 -15.47 -8.03
N GLN A 9 11.16 -15.98 -7.16
CA GLN A 9 9.70 -15.84 -7.24
C GLN A 9 9.14 -14.99 -6.08
N SER A 10 9.99 -14.48 -5.19
CA SER A 10 9.58 -13.68 -4.04
C SER A 10 9.50 -12.20 -4.41
N ILE A 11 8.30 -11.61 -4.26
CA ILE A 11 8.10 -10.16 -4.44
C ILE A 11 8.93 -9.33 -3.46
N LEU A 12 9.15 -9.84 -2.24
CA LEU A 12 9.96 -9.17 -1.23
C LEU A 12 11.45 -9.17 -1.60
N ALA A 13 11.95 -10.30 -2.09
CA ALA A 13 13.33 -10.40 -2.57
C ALA A 13 13.56 -9.49 -3.79
N ALA A 14 12.64 -9.51 -4.75
CA ALA A 14 12.70 -8.64 -5.92
C ALA A 14 12.67 -7.15 -5.54
N ALA A 15 11.83 -6.74 -4.59
CA ALA A 15 11.79 -5.37 -4.12
C ALA A 15 13.10 -4.96 -3.43
N ASN A 16 13.64 -5.83 -2.57
CA ASN A 16 14.93 -5.61 -1.93
C ASN A 16 16.08 -5.45 -2.94
N ASP A 17 16.15 -6.33 -3.94
CA ASP A 17 17.19 -6.29 -4.96
C ASP A 17 17.10 -5.03 -5.85
N GLN A 18 15.89 -4.45 -5.97
CA GLN A 18 15.66 -3.18 -6.66
C GLN A 18 15.75 -1.95 -5.74
N GLY A 19 16.07 -2.13 -4.45
CA GLY A 19 16.11 -1.02 -3.48
C GLY A 19 14.75 -0.37 -3.23
N ARG A 20 13.65 -1.08 -3.49
CA ARG A 20 12.28 -0.60 -3.25
C ARG A 20 11.86 -0.94 -1.81
N PRO A 21 11.41 0.04 -1.02
CA PRO A 21 10.98 -0.23 0.34
C PRO A 21 9.72 -1.09 0.36
N VAL A 22 9.68 -2.06 1.26
CA VAL A 22 8.49 -2.84 1.58
C VAL A 22 8.25 -2.76 3.07
N THR A 23 6.99 -2.67 3.47
CA THR A 23 6.55 -2.52 4.85
C THR A 23 5.51 -3.59 5.17
N SER A 24 5.50 -4.05 6.42
CA SER A 24 4.53 -4.98 6.98
C SER A 24 3.90 -4.37 8.22
N HIS A 25 2.57 -4.35 8.27
CA HIS A 25 1.83 -3.74 9.36
C HIS A 25 1.05 -4.81 10.11
N ALA A 26 1.72 -5.40 11.10
CA ALA A 26 1.20 -6.44 11.97
C ALA A 26 -0.07 -5.96 12.71
N ALA A 27 -1.10 -6.82 12.76
CA ALA A 27 -2.34 -6.58 13.47
C ALA A 27 -2.66 -7.76 14.39
N ILE A 28 -2.52 -7.53 15.69
CA ILE A 28 -2.87 -8.51 16.72
C ILE A 28 -4.34 -8.95 16.55
N GLY A 29 -4.55 -10.26 16.45
CA GLY A 29 -5.87 -10.87 16.22
C GLY A 29 -6.25 -11.04 14.74
N THR A 30 -5.45 -10.51 13.80
CA THR A 30 -5.60 -10.76 12.36
C THR A 30 -4.54 -11.75 11.87
N ASP A 31 -3.29 -11.54 12.29
CA ASP A 31 -2.16 -12.39 11.90
C ASP A 31 -2.00 -13.59 12.82
N ILE A 32 -2.19 -14.80 12.28
CA ILE A 32 -2.08 -16.06 13.05
C ILE A 32 -0.68 -16.30 13.63
N THR A 33 0.35 -15.72 12.99
CA THR A 33 1.75 -15.85 13.39
C THR A 33 2.05 -15.23 14.75
N HIS A 34 1.16 -14.39 15.28
CA HIS A 34 1.33 -13.76 16.59
C HIS A 34 0.90 -14.66 17.77
N ILE A 35 0.33 -15.83 17.49
CA ILE A 35 -0.10 -16.80 18.51
C ILE A 35 0.97 -17.89 18.75
N HIS A 36 2.10 -17.85 18.04
CA HIS A 36 3.18 -18.81 18.23
C HIS A 36 3.84 -18.60 19.61
N PRO A 37 4.25 -19.67 20.33
CA PRO A 37 4.90 -19.53 21.64
C PRO A 37 6.17 -18.66 21.64
N GLU A 38 6.85 -18.59 20.50
CA GLU A 38 8.05 -17.77 20.31
C GLU A 38 7.76 -16.35 19.80
N SER A 39 6.48 -15.98 19.62
CA SER A 39 6.10 -14.64 19.21
C SER A 39 6.46 -13.63 20.29
N ASN A 40 7.28 -12.64 19.93
CA ASN A 40 7.67 -11.55 20.81
C ASN A 40 6.94 -10.26 20.42
N GLY A 41 6.05 -9.79 21.31
CA GLY A 41 5.22 -8.61 21.06
C GLY A 41 6.02 -7.30 20.92
N GLU A 42 7.14 -7.16 21.63
CA GLU A 42 8.04 -6.00 21.50
C GLU A 42 8.67 -5.97 20.10
N SER A 43 9.19 -7.11 19.64
CA SER A 43 9.78 -7.22 18.31
C SER A 43 8.75 -6.95 17.20
N ILE A 44 7.55 -7.52 17.31
CA ILE A 44 6.45 -7.31 16.35
C ILE A 44 6.06 -5.83 16.31
N GLY A 45 5.83 -5.22 17.48
CA GLY A 45 5.46 -3.82 17.59
C GLY A 45 6.55 -2.89 17.06
N SER A 46 7.82 -3.14 17.44
CA SER A 46 8.96 -2.33 16.99
C SER A 46 9.14 -2.41 15.47
N ALA A 47 9.05 -3.61 14.88
CA ALA A 47 9.16 -3.79 13.44
C ALA A 47 8.01 -3.08 12.69
N SER A 48 6.77 -3.32 13.09
CA SER A 48 5.57 -2.71 12.49
C SER A 48 5.58 -1.18 12.58
N TYR A 49 6.09 -0.64 13.70
CA TYR A 49 6.21 0.81 13.89
C TYR A 49 7.29 1.43 13.01
N ARG A 50 8.48 0.81 12.89
CA ARG A 50 9.53 1.26 11.97
C ARG A 50 9.04 1.27 10.52
N ASP A 51 8.28 0.25 10.14
CA ASP A 51 7.66 0.15 8.84
C ASP A 51 6.61 1.25 8.63
N PHE A 52 5.85 1.60 9.66
CA PHE A 52 4.93 2.74 9.62
C PHE A 52 5.67 4.08 9.43
N GLU A 53 6.77 4.30 10.15
CA GLU A 53 7.60 5.50 9.96
C GLU A 53 8.18 5.58 8.55
N LEU A 54 8.68 4.45 8.03
CA LEU A 54 9.18 4.36 6.65
C LEU A 54 8.08 4.70 5.64
N LEU A 55 6.86 4.20 5.83
CA LEU A 55 5.72 4.56 4.98
C LEU A 55 5.44 6.07 5.07
N CYS A 56 5.42 6.66 6.27
CA CYS A 56 5.20 8.10 6.46
C CYS A 56 6.21 8.96 5.69
N GLN A 57 7.46 8.51 5.58
CA GLN A 57 8.51 9.19 4.80
C GLN A 57 8.26 9.14 3.29
N ARG A 58 7.52 8.14 2.80
CA ARG A 58 7.20 7.97 1.36
C ARG A 58 5.93 8.68 0.94
N ILE A 59 4.97 8.88 1.85
CA ILE A 59 3.70 9.55 1.51
C ILE A 59 3.86 10.94 0.85
N PRO A 60 4.83 11.80 1.21
CA PRO A 60 5.05 13.07 0.51
C PRO A 60 5.30 12.92 -0.99
N GLU A 61 5.87 11.79 -1.44
CA GLU A 61 6.09 11.49 -2.87
C GLU A 61 4.77 11.35 -3.65
N LEU A 62 3.63 11.22 -2.97
CA LEU A 62 2.32 11.25 -3.62
C LEU A 62 1.93 12.64 -4.13
N ASN A 63 2.48 13.71 -3.55
CA ASN A 63 2.02 15.06 -3.83
C ASN A 63 2.24 15.42 -5.31
N ASP A 64 1.19 15.94 -5.94
CA ASP A 64 1.22 16.45 -7.31
C ASP A 64 1.49 15.39 -8.39
N GLY A 65 0.64 14.36 -8.43
CA GLY A 65 0.59 13.37 -9.51
C GLY A 65 0.97 11.94 -9.11
N GLY A 66 1.26 11.68 -7.83
CA GLY A 66 1.53 10.33 -7.36
C GLY A 66 0.28 9.44 -7.30
N VAL A 67 0.50 8.13 -7.07
CA VAL A 67 -0.56 7.12 -7.07
C VAL A 67 -0.47 6.24 -5.83
N VAL A 68 -1.59 6.00 -5.17
CA VAL A 68 -1.75 5.00 -4.12
C VAL A 68 -2.85 4.00 -4.50
N ILE A 69 -2.59 2.72 -4.31
CA ILE A 69 -3.52 1.64 -4.65
C ILE A 69 -3.71 0.74 -3.44
N ASN A 70 -4.95 0.63 -2.96
CA ASN A 70 -5.36 -0.36 -1.96
C ASN A 70 -5.92 -1.58 -2.69
N ILE A 71 -5.35 -2.76 -2.44
CA ILE A 71 -5.76 -4.02 -3.07
C ILE A 71 -6.14 -5.01 -1.96
N GLY A 72 -7.42 -5.39 -1.89
CA GLY A 72 -7.90 -6.49 -1.05
C GLY A 72 -7.82 -6.29 0.47
N SER A 73 -7.55 -5.06 0.94
CA SER A 73 -7.53 -4.76 2.37
C SER A 73 -8.74 -3.92 2.77
N ALA A 74 -9.64 -4.53 3.53
CA ALA A 74 -10.85 -3.86 4.04
C ALA A 74 -10.60 -3.02 5.29
N VAL A 75 -9.49 -3.23 6.02
CA VAL A 75 -9.24 -2.58 7.33
C VAL A 75 -7.78 -2.12 7.49
N ILE A 76 -6.81 -3.03 7.48
CA ILE A 76 -5.43 -2.72 7.93
C ILE A 76 -4.79 -1.61 7.09
N LEU A 77 -4.71 -1.79 5.77
CA LEU A 77 -4.08 -0.79 4.90
C LEU A 77 -4.88 0.53 4.84
N PRO A 78 -6.23 0.54 4.75
CA PRO A 78 -7.00 1.78 4.84
C PRO A 78 -6.72 2.58 6.12
N GLU A 79 -6.62 1.92 7.27
CA GLU A 79 -6.34 2.61 8.53
C GLU A 79 -4.88 3.09 8.57
N VAL A 80 -3.91 2.24 8.23
CA VAL A 80 -2.49 2.59 8.18
C VAL A 80 -2.23 3.79 7.25
N PHE A 81 -2.74 3.74 6.02
CA PHE A 81 -2.59 4.80 5.03
C PHE A 81 -3.15 6.13 5.54
N LEU A 82 -4.37 6.12 6.11
CA LEU A 82 -4.99 7.34 6.62
C LEU A 82 -4.15 8.00 7.72
N LYS A 83 -3.52 7.21 8.59
CA LYS A 83 -2.65 7.72 9.67
C LYS A 83 -1.33 8.22 9.09
N ALA A 84 -0.70 7.47 8.20
CA ALA A 84 0.53 7.87 7.55
C ALA A 84 0.37 9.17 6.75
N LEU A 85 -0.74 9.32 6.02
CA LEU A 85 -1.07 10.56 5.31
C LEU A 85 -1.31 11.74 6.24
N SER A 86 -1.95 11.50 7.38
CA SER A 86 -2.13 12.54 8.40
C SER A 86 -0.79 13.01 8.96
N VAL A 87 0.12 12.08 9.29
CA VAL A 87 1.48 12.38 9.76
C VAL A 87 2.25 13.16 8.69
N ALA A 88 2.27 12.67 7.45
CA ALA A 88 2.98 13.32 6.34
C ALA A 88 2.47 14.74 6.09
N ARG A 89 1.15 14.95 6.12
CA ARG A 89 0.56 16.30 5.94
C ARG A 89 0.92 17.28 7.05
N ASN A 90 1.07 16.77 8.27
CA ASN A 90 1.44 17.58 9.41
C ASN A 90 2.94 17.92 9.44
N LEU A 91 3.81 17.01 8.98
CA LEU A 91 5.27 17.17 9.07
C LEU A 91 5.92 17.71 7.78
N ALA A 92 5.48 17.25 6.61
CA ALA A 92 6.11 17.51 5.32
C ALA A 92 5.34 18.53 4.45
N GLY A 93 4.19 19.02 4.92
CA GLY A 93 3.34 19.96 4.18
C GLY A 93 2.25 19.29 3.35
N PRO A 94 1.59 20.02 2.43
CA PRO A 94 0.41 19.50 1.75
C PRO A 94 0.75 18.30 0.86
N VAL A 95 0.03 17.19 1.06
CA VAL A 95 0.00 16.03 0.16
C VAL A 95 -1.35 16.01 -0.53
N ARG A 96 -1.38 16.46 -1.79
CA ARG A 96 -2.56 16.81 -2.59
C ARG A 96 -2.40 16.34 -4.03
N ASN A 97 -3.47 16.44 -4.82
CA ASN A 97 -3.47 16.15 -6.25
C ASN A 97 -2.86 14.80 -6.63
N PHE A 98 -3.29 13.72 -5.96
CA PHE A 98 -2.83 12.36 -6.23
C PHE A 98 -4.00 11.45 -6.58
N THR A 99 -3.72 10.33 -7.25
CA THR A 99 -4.73 9.33 -7.59
C THR A 99 -4.76 8.24 -6.52
N ALA A 100 -5.92 8.05 -5.91
CA ALA A 100 -6.19 6.95 -5.01
C ALA A 100 -7.09 5.92 -5.71
N ALA A 101 -6.69 4.66 -5.66
CA ALA A 101 -7.47 3.55 -6.20
C ALA A 101 -7.75 2.49 -5.14
N ASN A 102 -8.95 1.92 -5.16
CA ASN A 102 -9.32 0.75 -4.36
C ASN A 102 -9.80 -0.38 -5.28
N LEU A 103 -9.16 -1.54 -5.19
CA LEU A 103 -9.47 -2.74 -5.95
C LEU A 103 -9.87 -3.86 -4.98
N ASP A 104 -11.13 -4.26 -5.02
CA ASP A 104 -11.66 -5.30 -4.13
C ASP A 104 -12.81 -6.08 -4.79
N MET A 105 -13.10 -7.27 -4.30
CA MET A 105 -14.26 -8.07 -4.75
C MET A 105 -15.58 -7.45 -4.29
N ASN A 106 -15.56 -6.68 -3.19
CA ASN A 106 -16.73 -6.06 -2.59
C ASN A 106 -16.49 -4.58 -2.25
N ARG A 107 -17.58 -3.81 -2.21
CA ARG A 107 -17.53 -2.43 -1.70
C ARG A 107 -17.45 -2.43 -0.18
N HIS A 108 -16.43 -1.78 0.36
CA HIS A 108 -16.22 -1.66 1.80
C HIS A 108 -16.20 -0.18 2.23
N TYR A 109 -16.93 0.15 3.30
CA TYR A 109 -17.01 1.53 3.81
C TYR A 109 -15.63 2.14 4.11
N ARG A 110 -14.75 1.38 4.77
CA ARG A 110 -13.43 1.87 5.21
C ARG A 110 -12.53 2.25 4.03
N PRO A 111 -12.26 1.38 3.03
CA PRO A 111 -11.54 1.79 1.83
C PRO A 111 -12.17 2.98 1.10
N SER A 112 -13.50 2.97 0.89
CA SER A 112 -14.17 4.08 0.19
C SER A 112 -14.00 5.41 0.94
N GLN A 113 -13.98 5.41 2.28
CA GLN A 113 -13.79 6.64 3.06
C GLN A 113 -12.32 7.00 3.28
N ASN A 114 -11.51 6.05 3.74
CA ASN A 114 -10.18 6.28 4.30
C ASN A 114 -9.07 6.21 3.25
N VAL A 115 -9.31 5.61 2.08
CA VAL A 115 -8.36 5.59 0.95
C VAL A 115 -8.80 6.56 -0.14
N LEU A 116 -10.10 6.55 -0.47
CA LEU A 116 -10.63 7.33 -1.59
C LEU A 116 -11.10 8.72 -1.17
N LEU A 117 -12.28 8.81 -0.54
CA LEU A 117 -13.02 10.07 -0.44
C LEU A 117 -12.38 11.10 0.50
N ARG A 118 -11.91 10.71 1.69
CA ARG A 118 -11.29 11.65 2.64
C ARG A 118 -9.91 12.10 2.16
N PRO A 119 -9.03 11.20 1.65
CA PRO A 119 -7.70 11.60 1.21
C PRO A 119 -7.69 12.54 0.00
N THR A 120 -8.58 12.35 -0.98
CA THR A 120 -8.60 13.13 -2.24
C THR A 120 -9.67 14.22 -2.29
N ARG A 121 -10.43 14.42 -1.20
CA ARG A 121 -11.57 15.36 -1.12
C ARG A 121 -11.30 16.75 -1.71
N SER A 122 -10.12 17.31 -1.43
CA SER A 122 -9.76 18.67 -1.85
C SER A 122 -9.10 18.73 -3.22
N SER A 123 -8.47 17.63 -3.66
CA SER A 123 -7.70 17.55 -4.90
C SER A 123 -7.26 16.09 -5.13
N GLY A 124 -7.24 15.66 -6.39
CA GLY A 124 -6.88 14.30 -6.77
C GLY A 124 -8.04 13.52 -7.36
N GLN A 125 -7.81 12.23 -7.61
CA GLN A 125 -8.80 11.34 -8.21
C GLN A 125 -9.05 10.14 -7.30
N ALA A 126 -10.31 9.71 -7.22
CA ALA A 126 -10.72 8.52 -6.49
C ALA A 126 -11.28 7.51 -7.49
N LEU A 127 -10.64 6.33 -7.57
CA LEU A 127 -11.03 5.24 -8.44
C LEU A 127 -11.41 4.03 -7.59
N GLU A 128 -12.53 3.41 -7.90
CA GLU A 128 -12.98 2.20 -7.22
C GLU A 128 -13.35 1.17 -8.27
N VAL A 129 -12.70 0.02 -8.21
CA VAL A 129 -12.88 -1.06 -9.17
C VAL A 129 -13.27 -2.30 -8.39
N ILE A 130 -14.43 -2.85 -8.72
CA ILE A 130 -14.99 -4.01 -8.06
C ILE A 130 -14.86 -5.23 -8.95
N GLY A 131 -14.21 -6.28 -8.47
CA GLY A 131 -14.04 -7.53 -9.21
C GLY A 131 -12.98 -8.47 -8.60
N PRO A 132 -12.86 -9.70 -9.13
CA PRO A 132 -11.86 -10.67 -8.66
C PRO A 132 -10.43 -10.18 -8.85
N HIS A 133 -9.60 -10.30 -7.82
CA HIS A 133 -8.20 -9.84 -7.87
C HIS A 133 -7.37 -10.59 -8.91
N GLU A 134 -7.69 -11.86 -9.15
CA GLU A 134 -7.08 -12.73 -10.16
C GLU A 134 -7.28 -12.20 -11.59
N ILE A 135 -8.27 -11.34 -11.79
CA ILE A 135 -8.53 -10.66 -13.06
C ILE A 135 -7.99 -9.23 -12.99
N LEU A 136 -8.35 -8.49 -11.93
CA LEU A 136 -8.03 -7.07 -11.82
C LEU A 136 -6.52 -6.78 -11.75
N VAL A 137 -5.76 -7.58 -10.99
CA VAL A 137 -4.33 -7.34 -10.81
C VAL A 137 -3.55 -7.61 -12.10
N PRO A 138 -3.73 -8.73 -12.82
CA PRO A 138 -3.09 -8.93 -14.12
C PRO A 138 -3.52 -7.91 -15.17
N MET A 139 -4.79 -7.51 -15.21
CA MET A 139 -5.26 -6.48 -16.15
C MET A 139 -4.64 -5.12 -15.87
N LEU A 140 -4.54 -4.72 -14.61
CA LEU A 140 -3.86 -3.48 -14.22
C LEU A 140 -2.40 -3.52 -14.64
N PHE A 141 -1.70 -4.62 -14.33
CA PHE A 141 -0.30 -4.80 -14.72
C PHE A 141 -0.11 -4.69 -16.23
N GLN A 142 -0.90 -5.43 -17.01
CA GLN A 142 -0.85 -5.40 -18.47
C GLN A 142 -1.14 -4.01 -19.03
N GLY A 143 -2.15 -3.32 -18.51
CA GLY A 143 -2.49 -1.96 -18.93
C GLY A 143 -1.37 -0.95 -18.66
N VAL A 144 -0.66 -1.07 -17.54
CA VAL A 144 0.53 -0.26 -17.25
C VAL A 144 1.66 -0.59 -18.23
N CYS A 145 1.94 -1.88 -18.47
CA CYS A 145 2.97 -2.29 -19.43
C CYS A 145 2.70 -1.75 -20.84
N GLU A 146 1.46 -1.84 -21.33
CA GLU A 146 1.06 -1.32 -22.63
C GLU A 146 1.21 0.19 -22.72
N LYS A 147 0.85 0.93 -21.66
CA LYS A 147 1.04 2.38 -21.64
C LYS A 147 2.50 2.81 -21.58
N LEU A 148 3.35 2.07 -20.87
CA LEU A 148 4.78 2.34 -20.84
C LEU A 148 5.47 1.98 -22.17
N ALA A 149 4.94 1.03 -22.93
CA ALA A 149 5.48 0.63 -24.23
C ALA A 149 5.07 1.60 -25.37
N GLN A 150 4.05 2.43 -25.18
CA GLN A 150 3.64 3.43 -26.17
C GLN A 150 4.67 4.59 -26.21
N PRO A 151 5.08 5.05 -27.40
CA PRO A 151 5.94 6.23 -27.50
C PRO A 151 5.22 7.43 -26.87
N LYS A 152 5.94 8.20 -26.04
CA LYS A 152 5.41 9.45 -25.46
C LYS A 152 4.98 10.36 -26.61
N GLN A 153 3.70 10.71 -26.65
CA GLN A 153 3.14 11.73 -27.54
C GLN A 153 3.70 13.11 -27.18
#